data_AF-A0A9D8NZ49-F1
#
_entry.id   AF-A0A9D8NZ49-F1
#
_cell.length_a   1.000
_cell.length_b   1.000
_cell.length_c   1.000
_cell.angle_alpha   90.00
_cell.angle_beta   90.00
_cell.angle_gamma   90.00
#
_symmetry.space_group_name_H-M   'P 1'
#
loop_
_entity.id
_entity.type
_entity.pdbx_description
1 polymer ?
#
loop_
_entity_poly.entity_id
_entity_poly.type
_entity_poly.pdbx_seq_one_letter_code
_entity_poly.pdbx_strand_id
1 'polypeptide(L)'
;MTDLPYLASRLYGTPLLIARPKLEVILGVVDRKLAGDTLAMPPPATVDTGMTGGLQNLEGIAVLPVLGTLVRRSSYIGAASGLTSYHDIEAMAEQAFADPEVRAVLLEIDSSGGEAGGVF
;
A
#
# COMPACT_ATOMS: atom_id res chain seq x y z
N MET A 1 12.28 -19.74 -1.58
CA MET A 1 11.83 -20.09 -2.94
C MET A 1 10.77 -19.10 -3.36
N THR A 2 10.88 -18.48 -4.54
CA THR A 2 9.81 -17.61 -5.03
C THR A 2 8.72 -18.50 -5.62
N ASP A 3 7.50 -18.43 -5.08
CA ASP A 3 6.34 -19.09 -5.65
C ASP A 3 5.83 -18.27 -6.86
N LEU A 4 6.30 -18.63 -8.05
CA LEU A 4 5.92 -17.98 -9.31
C LEU A 4 4.42 -18.14 -9.64
N PRO A 5 3.79 -19.33 -9.42
CA PRO A 5 2.33 -19.46 -9.50
C PRO A 5 1.58 -18.47 -8.60
N TYR A 6 2.04 -18.30 -7.36
CA TYR A 6 1.45 -17.32 -6.45
C TYR A 6 1.56 -15.90 -7.01
N LEU A 7 2.74 -15.46 -7.46
CA LEU A 7 2.92 -14.12 -8.07
C LEU A 7 2.01 -13.92 -9.29
N ALA A 8 1.92 -14.91 -10.18
CA ALA A 8 1.04 -14.85 -11.34
C ALA A 8 -0.44 -14.70 -10.93
N SER A 9 -0.87 -15.39 -9.87
CA SER A 9 -2.23 -15.25 -9.34
C SER A 9 -2.53 -13.84 -8.83
N ARG A 10 -1.53 -13.09 -8.35
CA ARG A 10 -1.69 -11.70 -7.89
C ARG A 10 -1.75 -10.69 -9.04
N LEU A 11 -1.12 -11.00 -10.16
CA LEU A 11 -1.13 -10.13 -11.34
C LEU A 11 -2.36 -10.36 -12.22
N TYR A 12 -2.74 -11.63 -12.41
CA TYR A 12 -3.79 -12.01 -13.38
C TYR A 12 -5.05 -12.58 -12.73
N GLY A 13 -4.95 -13.07 -11.49
CA GLY A 13 -6.05 -13.71 -10.77
C GLY A 13 -6.75 -12.82 -9.76
N THR A 14 -6.31 -11.56 -9.59
CA THR A 14 -6.96 -10.60 -8.69
C THR A 14 -7.24 -9.27 -9.36
N PRO A 15 -8.38 -8.63 -9.05
CA PRO A 15 -8.71 -7.32 -9.60
C PRO A 15 -7.74 -6.27 -9.04
N LEU A 16 -7.20 -5.43 -9.92
CA LEU A 16 -6.24 -4.38 -9.58
C LEU A 16 -6.83 -3.01 -9.92
N LEU A 17 -6.68 -2.07 -8.98
CA LEU A 17 -6.91 -0.64 -9.17
C LEU A 17 -5.55 0.04 -9.03
N ILE A 18 -4.70 -0.12 -10.05
CA ILE A 18 -3.32 0.36 -10.04
C ILE A 18 -3.07 1.32 -11.19
N ALA A 19 -2.31 2.39 -10.94
CA ALA A 19 -1.88 3.31 -11.96
C ALA A 19 -1.04 2.59 -13.03
N ARG A 20 -1.39 2.80 -14.31
CA ARG A 20 -0.73 2.13 -15.43
C ARG A 20 0.81 2.24 -15.40
N PRO A 21 1.43 3.41 -15.17
CA PRO A 21 2.88 3.51 -15.14
C PRO A 21 3.53 2.61 -14.08
N LYS A 22 2.88 2.43 -12.93
CA LYS A 22 3.37 1.54 -11.87
C LYS A 22 3.25 0.07 -12.25
N LEU A 23 2.16 -0.32 -12.90
CA LEU A 23 1.95 -1.69 -13.38
C LEU A 23 3.03 -2.09 -14.40
N GLU A 24 3.35 -1.23 -15.36
CA GLU A 24 4.39 -1.51 -16.36
C GLU A 24 5.77 -1.77 -15.71
N VAL A 25 6.10 -1.01 -14.66
CA VAL A 25 7.34 -1.24 -13.88
C VAL A 25 7.32 -2.60 -13.19
N ILE A 26 6.19 -3.00 -12.59
CA ILE A 26 6.04 -4.30 -11.94
C ILE A 26 6.19 -5.42 -12.97
N LEU A 27 5.53 -5.30 -14.13
CA LEU A 27 5.60 -6.29 -15.20
C LEU A 27 7.05 -6.46 -15.71
N GLY A 28 7.78 -5.36 -15.92
CA GLY A 28 9.19 -5.43 -16.33
C GLY A 28 10.09 -6.17 -15.33
N VAL A 29 9.81 -6.09 -14.02
CA VAL A 29 10.54 -6.84 -12.99
C VAL A 29 10.11 -8.31 -12.97
N VAL A 30 8.80 -8.58 -13.09
CA VAL A 30 8.25 -9.93 -13.08
C VAL A 30 8.70 -10.73 -14.30
N ASP A 31 8.71 -10.14 -15.49
CA ASP A 31 9.15 -10.79 -16.73
C ASP A 31 10.60 -11.26 -16.62
N ARG A 32 11.48 -10.40 -16.09
CA ARG A 32 12.88 -10.77 -15.83
C ARG A 32 12.99 -11.92 -14.84
N LYS A 33 12.20 -11.88 -13.77
CA LYS A 33 12.16 -12.95 -12.77
C LYS A 33 11.66 -14.27 -13.35
N LEU A 34 10.67 -14.23 -14.24
CA LEU A 34 10.15 -15.38 -14.97
C LEU A 34 11.16 -15.93 -15.99
N ALA A 35 11.98 -15.06 -16.58
CA ALA A 35 13.10 -15.44 -17.45
C ALA A 35 14.29 -16.08 -16.70
N GLY A 36 14.24 -16.12 -15.36
CA GLY A 36 15.28 -16.70 -14.51
C GLY A 36 16.39 -15.73 -14.11
N ASP A 37 16.23 -14.42 -14.36
CA ASP A 37 17.18 -13.41 -13.91
C ASP A 37 17.26 -13.37 -12.38
N THR A 38 18.47 -13.29 -11.85
CA THR A 38 18.69 -12.92 -10.45
C THR A 38 18.48 -11.41 -10.30
N LEU A 39 17.37 -11.03 -9.68
CA LEU A 39 17.16 -9.65 -9.27
C LEU A 39 18.00 -9.36 -8.03
N ALA A 40 18.85 -8.34 -8.10
CA ALA A 40 19.56 -7.85 -6.92
C ALA A 40 18.51 -7.39 -5.90
N MET A 41 18.60 -7.90 -4.67
CA MET A 41 17.84 -7.33 -3.56
C MET A 41 18.37 -5.90 -3.36
N PRO A 42 17.56 -4.85 -3.55
CA PRO A 42 18.00 -3.54 -3.14
C PRO A 42 18.33 -3.59 -1.64
N PRO A 43 19.35 -2.84 -1.18
CA PRO A 43 19.56 -2.70 0.26
C PRO A 43 18.23 -2.27 0.90
N PRO A 44 17.92 -2.74 2.12
CA PRO A 44 16.73 -2.29 2.82
C PRO A 44 16.75 -0.76 2.77
N ALA A 45 15.78 -0.18 2.07
CA ALA A 45 15.64 1.26 2.08
C ALA A 45 15.53 1.65 3.55
N THR A 46 16.26 2.69 3.97
CA THR A 46 15.89 3.43 5.17
C THR A 46 14.50 3.98 4.87
N VAL A 47 13.49 3.18 5.19
CA VAL A 47 12.11 3.64 5.26
C VAL A 47 12.17 4.76 6.27
N ASP A 48 12.00 5.99 5.80
CA ASP A 48 11.60 7.06 6.69
C ASP A 48 10.36 6.54 7.37
N THR A 49 10.44 6.27 8.66
CA THR A 49 9.31 5.85 9.49
C THR A 49 8.18 6.88 9.47
N GLY A 50 8.42 8.08 8.90
CA GLY A 50 7.43 9.09 8.55
C GLY A 50 6.63 8.84 7.25
N MET A 51 7.04 7.91 6.37
CA MET A 51 6.27 7.56 5.16
C MET A 51 5.06 6.67 5.45
N THR A 52 5.06 5.97 6.58
CA THR A 52 3.84 5.43 7.18
C THR A 52 3.31 6.51 8.12
N GLY A 53 2.78 7.60 7.55
CA GLY A 53 2.11 8.62 8.36
C GLY A 53 1.06 7.94 9.24
N GLY A 54 1.05 8.25 10.53
CA GLY A 54 -0.08 7.90 11.39
C GLY A 54 -1.22 8.90 11.20
N LEU A 55 -2.41 8.55 11.69
CA LEU A 55 -3.50 9.51 11.85
C LEU A 55 -3.02 10.71 12.70
N GLN A 56 -3.17 11.92 12.17
CA GLN A 56 -2.81 13.17 12.88
C GLN A 56 -4.07 14.02 13.07
N ASN A 57 -4.21 14.68 14.22
CA ASN A 57 -5.26 15.67 14.45
C ASN A 57 -4.63 17.07 14.52
N LEU A 58 -4.97 17.92 13.55
CA LEU A 58 -4.51 19.30 13.44
C LEU A 58 -5.71 20.23 13.67
N GLU A 59 -5.86 20.74 14.90
CA GLU A 59 -6.90 21.72 15.26
C GLU A 59 -8.35 21.25 14.94
N GLY A 60 -8.62 19.96 15.14
CA GLY A 60 -9.90 19.33 14.82
C GLY A 60 -10.03 18.88 13.37
N ILE A 61 -8.93 18.85 12.61
CA ILE A 61 -8.87 18.24 11.27
C ILE A 61 -8.05 16.96 11.37
N ALA A 62 -8.70 15.81 11.19
CA ALA A 62 -8.02 14.53 11.13
C ALA A 62 -7.38 14.35 9.75
N VAL A 63 -6.05 14.27 9.68
CA VAL A 63 -5.28 13.96 8.48
C VAL A 63 -5.08 12.45 8.40
N LEU A 64 -5.73 11.82 7.43
CA LEU A 64 -5.69 10.38 7.21
C LEU A 64 -4.80 10.09 5.99
N PRO A 65 -3.61 9.50 6.19
CA PRO A 65 -2.67 9.23 5.12
C PRO A 65 -3.03 7.95 4.35
N VAL A 66 -3.07 8.07 3.03
CA VAL A 66 -3.24 6.98 2.06
C VAL A 66 -2.03 6.99 1.14
N LEU A 67 -0.92 6.46 1.67
CA LEU A 67 0.40 6.54 1.04
C LEU A 67 0.85 5.18 0.50
N GLY A 68 1.59 5.19 -0.60
CA GLY A 68 2.24 3.98 -1.13
C GLY A 68 1.27 3.04 -1.87
N THR A 69 1.58 1.73 -1.88
CA THR A 69 0.77 0.74 -2.61
C THR A 69 -0.31 0.15 -1.70
N LEU A 70 -1.54 0.06 -2.20
CA LEU A 70 -2.69 -0.41 -1.44
C LEU A 70 -2.88 -1.93 -1.55
N VAL A 71 -3.07 -2.59 -0.41
CA VAL A 71 -3.24 -4.05 -0.34
C VAL A 71 -4.42 -4.42 0.56
N ARG A 72 -5.01 -5.60 0.34
CA ARG A 72 -6.08 -6.10 1.21
C ARG A 72 -5.64 -6.28 2.66
N ARG A 73 -4.47 -6.89 2.85
CA ARG A 73 -3.90 -7.21 4.15
C ARG A 73 -2.39 -7.08 4.06
N SER A 74 -1.80 -6.25 4.90
CA SER A 74 -0.36 -6.24 5.08
C SER A 74 0.04 -7.51 5.84
N SER A 75 1.07 -8.20 5.36
CA SER A 75 1.81 -9.14 6.21
C SER A 75 2.70 -8.32 7.16
N TYR A 76 3.26 -8.94 8.22
CA TYR A 76 4.08 -8.27 9.25
C TYR A 76 5.28 -7.43 8.72
N ILE A 77 5.57 -7.50 7.41
CA ILE A 77 6.63 -6.73 6.69
C ILE A 77 6.07 -5.44 6.03
N GLY A 78 4.80 -5.09 6.27
CA GLY A 78 4.13 -3.94 5.64
C GLY A 78 4.86 -2.60 5.82
N ALA A 79 5.35 -2.32 7.04
CA ALA A 79 6.00 -1.05 7.37
C ALA A 79 7.33 -0.81 6.62
N ALA A 80 8.05 -1.87 6.24
CA ALA A 80 9.34 -1.75 5.54
C ALA A 80 9.21 -1.70 4.00
N SER A 81 8.01 -1.91 3.46
CA SER A 81 7.79 -2.12 2.02
C SER A 81 6.99 -1.01 1.32
N GLY A 82 6.53 0.02 2.05
CA GLY A 82 5.69 1.08 1.49
C GLY A 82 4.29 0.59 1.11
N LEU A 83 3.78 -0.42 1.84
CA LEU A 83 2.44 -0.95 1.68
C LEU A 83 1.51 -0.38 2.75
N THR A 84 0.34 0.09 2.33
CA THR A 84 -0.75 0.50 3.22
C THR A 84 -1.91 -0.47 3.03
N SER A 85 -2.42 -1.06 4.11
CA SER A 85 -3.56 -1.96 4.01
C SER A 85 -4.88 -1.22 4.15
N TYR A 86 -5.93 -1.71 3.48
CA TYR A 86 -7.28 -1.15 3.66
C TYR A 86 -7.78 -1.27 5.10
N HIS A 87 -7.36 -2.30 5.82
CA HIS A 87 -7.67 -2.46 7.25
C HIS A 87 -7.02 -1.36 8.11
N ASP A 88 -5.79 -0.95 7.78
CA ASP A 88 -5.13 0.15 8.51
C ASP A 88 -5.83 1.50 8.22
N ILE A 89 -6.25 1.72 6.97
CA ILE A 89 -7.04 2.89 6.57
C ILE A 89 -8.38 2.92 7.31
N GLU A 90 -9.09 1.79 7.36
CA GLU A 90 -10.37 1.65 8.07
C GLU A 90 -10.22 1.93 9.56
N ALA A 91 -9.21 1.34 10.22
CA ALA A 91 -8.95 1.58 11.64
C ALA A 91 -8.65 3.06 11.93
N MET A 92 -7.87 3.74 11.08
CA MET A 92 -7.62 5.18 11.22
C MET A 92 -8.88 6.01 11.00
N ALA A 93 -9.73 5.63 10.05
CA ALA A 93 -11.00 6.31 9.78
C ALA A 93 -11.97 6.17 10.96
N GLU A 94 -12.12 4.96 11.51
CA GLU A 94 -12.92 4.70 12.70
C GLU A 94 -12.44 5.53 13.89
N GLN A 95 -11.12 5.57 14.12
CA GLN A 95 -10.54 6.39 15.18
C GLN A 95 -10.84 7.89 14.98
N ALA A 96 -10.73 8.40 13.75
CA ALA A 96 -11.02 9.80 13.43
C ALA A 96 -12.51 10.12 13.62
N PHE A 97 -13.42 9.24 13.20
CA PHE A 97 -14.86 9.47 13.31
C PHE A 97 -15.41 9.29 14.73
N ALA A 98 -14.71 8.55 15.58
CA ALA A 98 -15.06 8.40 16.99
C ALA A 98 -14.61 9.58 17.86
N ASP A 99 -13.70 10.43 17.38
CA ASP A 99 -13.16 11.58 18.14
C ASP A 99 -14.10 12.80 18.03
N PRO A 100 -14.74 13.25 19.13
CA PRO A 100 -15.66 14.38 19.11
C PRO A 100 -14.99 15.73 18.79
N GLU A 101 -13.67 15.84 18.93
CA GLU A 101 -12.92 17.05 18.58
C GLU A 101 -12.64 17.16 17.07
N VAL A 102 -12.81 16.06 16.33
CA VAL A 102 -12.65 16.03 14.87
C VAL A 102 -13.89 16.63 14.20
N ARG A 103 -13.69 17.76 13.51
CA ARG A 103 -14.71 18.50 12.77
C ARG A 103 -14.63 18.27 11.26
N ALA A 104 -13.49 17.80 10.76
CA ALA A 104 -13.27 17.48 9.36
C ALA A 104 -12.20 16.39 9.19
N VAL A 105 -12.23 15.71 8.05
CA VAL A 105 -11.21 14.73 7.65
C VAL A 105 -10.54 15.18 6.35
N LEU A 106 -9.21 15.22 6.34
CA LEU A 106 -8.38 15.42 5.18
C LEU A 106 -7.76 14.09 4.77
N LEU A 107 -7.98 13.66 3.54
CA LEU A 107 -7.29 12.50 2.96
C LEU A 107 -6.00 12.97 2.29
N GLU A 108 -4.85 12.57 2.85
CA GLU A 108 -3.55 12.80 2.22
C GLU A 108 -3.24 11.61 1.30
N ILE A 109 -3.52 11.78 0.00
CA ILE A 109 -3.42 10.70 -0.97
C ILE A 109 -2.16 10.88 -1.82
N ASP A 110 -1.19 9.99 -1.60
CA ASP A 110 -0.05 9.77 -2.49
C ASP A 110 0.11 8.26 -2.71
N SER A 111 -0.77 7.71 -3.53
CA SER A 111 -0.85 6.28 -3.79
C SER A 111 -0.97 5.98 -5.28
N SER A 112 -0.23 4.96 -5.72
CA SER A 112 -0.42 4.37 -7.06
C SER A 112 -1.60 3.39 -7.11
N GLY A 113 -2.36 3.24 -6.04
CA GLY A 113 -3.37 2.20 -5.86
C GLY A 113 -2.74 0.84 -5.59
N GLY A 114 -3.41 -0.23 -6.00
CA GLY A 114 -2.94 -1.60 -5.83
C GLY A 114 -4.05 -2.63 -6.01
N GLU A 115 -4.24 -3.50 -5.04
CA GLU A 115 -5.26 -4.54 -5.10
C GLU A 115 -6.65 -3.93 -4.90
N ALA A 116 -7.63 -4.35 -5.71
CA ALA A 116 -9.02 -3.90 -5.56
C ALA A 116 -9.81 -4.78 -4.57
N GLY A 117 -9.31 -5.98 -4.26
CA GLY A 117 -9.95 -6.85 -3.28
C GLY A 117 -9.87 -6.24 -1.89
N GLY A 118 -11.00 -5.77 -1.35
CA GLY A 118 -11.07 -5.03 -0.09
C GLY A 118 -11.61 -3.59 -0.22
N VAL A 119 -11.88 -3.12 -1.44
CA VAL A 119 -12.51 -1.81 -1.71
C VAL A 119 -14.05 -1.90 -1.72
N PHE A 120 -14.63 -3.10 -1.63
CA PHE A 120 -16.07 -3.39 -1.68
C PHE A 120 -16.47 -4.45 -0.68
#